data_AF-A0A537ZQ26-F1
#
_entry.id   AF-A0A537ZQ26-F1
#
_cell.length_a   1.000
_cell.length_b   1.000
_cell.length_c   1.000
_cell.angle_alpha   90.00
_cell.angle_beta   90.00
_cell.angle_gamma   90.00
#
_symmetry.space_group_name_H-M   'P 1'
#
loop_
_entity.id
_entity.type
_entity.pdbx_description
1 polymer ?
#
loop_
_entity_poly.entity_id
_entity_poly.type
_entity_poly.pdbx_seq_one_letter_code
_entity_poly.pdbx_strand_id
1 'polypeptide(L)'
;MTCPIPPRRGARPRRRAPRRRAPRLPRLPRRACSRLENASERQGGSTCRSATWAEGQQDLDTSASRSESSRATLPAWKRLGCGERFPLARVRRPRRLGGGAARDVDARVGARGPRPQTTVGGPRPASAPRLDGHASRKLAGAGGSFRRVVFRQFVDDDLGCASYLIGDSGAGEAFVVDPAYAIEPYLEAAAEEGFRITRVLETHTHADHVSGHGRLALEHGVTVSIHPLAAPEYPFAPLEDGQVLHVGTVSIRIVHTPGHRPEHCAFVVDERLVLTGDSLFVGDAARPDLAVDAREGAQELFHSLQRLTALHDGVEMFPGHVAGSLCGAAMSPQRSSTIGDEKRTNVALAFADMDEFVGTSAAVSTPRPPTTARVVQLNRGPFVGAPAPLRTSPATDCCKEGVTVLDVRSADAHAAGHVHGAINVPVCGNSFATRAGFVLDPDERIVLHASSREEAERAARGLRSTGFLELDGYVVDVDATEAANPITIDELARLLDNDAVTVVDVREKDERDAGFIPGSVHMPYRLLRACGVDGIANGKPIVTICESGARAGIAASVLVAAGIDARPVLNGGIDDWRGETVEFRRCGSSG
;
A
#
# COMPACT_ATOMS: atom_id res chain seq x y z
N MET A 1 0.71 83.42 22.39
CA MET A 1 1.55 83.92 21.29
C MET A 1 0.82 83.70 19.97
N THR A 2 1.12 84.53 18.97
CA THR A 2 0.34 84.78 17.75
C THR A 2 0.38 83.66 16.69
N CYS A 3 -0.69 83.61 15.88
CA CYS A 3 -0.84 82.81 14.64
C CYS A 3 0.06 83.37 13.51
N PRO A 4 0.26 82.67 12.35
CA PRO A 4 -0.74 82.79 11.28
C PRO A 4 -0.97 81.56 10.36
N ILE A 5 -2.16 81.54 9.76
CA ILE A 5 -2.59 80.75 8.58
C ILE A 5 -2.49 81.66 7.34
N PRO A 6 -1.97 81.20 6.17
CA PRO A 6 -2.81 81.15 4.93
C PRO A 6 -2.32 80.14 3.85
N PRO A 7 -3.00 80.00 2.68
CA PRO A 7 -4.43 80.12 2.37
C PRO A 7 -5.01 78.89 1.62
N ARG A 8 -6.35 78.79 1.56
CA ARG A 8 -7.08 77.88 0.64
C ARG A 8 -7.12 78.43 -0.79
N ARG A 9 -7.05 77.57 -1.82
CA ARG A 9 -7.54 77.87 -3.18
C ARG A 9 -8.14 76.65 -3.89
N GLY A 10 -9.29 76.87 -4.53
CA GLY A 10 -9.64 76.28 -5.85
C GLY A 10 -10.11 74.83 -5.93
N ALA A 11 -11.43 74.61 -5.95
CA ALA A 11 -12.00 73.33 -6.37
C ALA A 11 -12.06 73.18 -7.91
N ARG A 12 -11.81 71.97 -8.42
CA ARG A 12 -12.34 71.47 -9.70
C ARG A 12 -12.75 70.00 -9.57
N PRO A 13 -13.87 69.56 -10.18
CA PRO A 13 -14.46 68.25 -9.91
C PRO A 13 -13.78 67.13 -10.70
N ARG A 14 -13.42 66.02 -10.02
CA ARG A 14 -13.08 64.76 -10.71
C ARG A 14 -14.37 63.99 -11.03
N ARG A 15 -14.55 63.68 -12.31
CA ARG A 15 -15.73 63.00 -12.87
C ARG A 15 -15.86 61.57 -12.34
N ARG A 16 -17.10 61.13 -12.07
CA ARG A 16 -17.42 59.71 -11.89
C ARG A 16 -17.17 58.96 -13.21
N ALA A 17 -16.35 57.91 -13.17
CA ALA A 17 -16.28 56.92 -14.24
C ALA A 17 -17.36 55.83 -14.03
N PRO A 18 -17.89 55.20 -15.10
CA PRO A 18 -19.12 54.41 -15.01
C PRO A 18 -18.90 52.97 -14.56
N ARG A 19 -19.90 52.41 -13.87
CA ARG A 19 -20.03 50.95 -13.65
C ARG A 19 -20.04 50.23 -15.00
N ARG A 20 -19.11 49.32 -15.24
CA ARG A 20 -19.17 48.35 -16.37
C ARG A 20 -19.53 46.96 -15.86
N ARG A 21 -20.21 46.22 -16.74
CA ARG A 21 -20.91 44.95 -16.46
C ARG A 21 -19.94 43.77 -16.33
N ALA A 22 -20.37 42.74 -15.61
CA ALA A 22 -19.72 41.43 -15.59
C ALA A 22 -19.56 40.85 -17.02
N PRO A 23 -18.49 40.07 -17.27
CA PRO A 23 -18.28 39.42 -18.57
C PRO A 23 -19.36 38.35 -18.83
N ARG A 24 -19.82 38.27 -20.08
CA ARG A 24 -20.72 37.22 -20.55
C ARG A 24 -19.92 35.97 -20.94
N LEU A 25 -20.38 34.80 -20.52
CA LEU A 25 -19.90 33.51 -21.02
C LEU A 25 -20.06 33.43 -22.55
N PRO A 26 -19.09 32.83 -23.27
CA PRO A 26 -19.22 32.62 -24.71
C PRO A 26 -20.31 31.57 -25.01
N ARG A 27 -21.22 31.89 -25.92
CA ARG A 27 -22.21 30.93 -26.44
C ARG A 27 -21.55 30.07 -27.51
N LEU A 28 -21.60 28.74 -27.34
CA LEU A 28 -21.24 27.78 -28.39
C LEU A 28 -22.13 27.97 -29.63
N PRO A 29 -21.56 27.97 -30.85
CA PRO A 29 -22.35 28.07 -32.07
C PRO A 29 -23.02 26.73 -32.40
N ARG A 30 -24.35 26.71 -32.46
CA ARG A 30 -25.12 25.63 -33.10
C ARG A 30 -24.73 25.57 -34.59
N ARG A 31 -24.03 24.53 -35.03
CA ARG A 31 -23.94 24.20 -36.45
C ARG A 31 -25.25 23.52 -36.88
N ALA A 32 -26.00 24.20 -37.73
CA ALA A 32 -27.13 23.59 -38.44
C ALA A 32 -26.60 22.76 -39.62
N CYS A 33 -27.17 21.58 -39.85
CA CYS A 33 -27.01 20.87 -41.12
C CYS A 33 -27.69 21.65 -42.25
N SER A 34 -26.95 21.93 -43.32
CA SER A 34 -27.52 22.32 -44.62
C SER A 34 -27.26 21.21 -45.64
N ARG A 35 -28.33 20.73 -46.27
CA ARG A 35 -28.29 19.78 -47.40
C ARG A 35 -27.63 20.39 -48.64
N LEU A 36 -27.06 19.52 -49.48
CA LEU A 36 -27.04 19.50 -50.95
C LEU A 36 -26.31 18.17 -51.31
N GLU A 37 -27.01 17.06 -51.55
CA GLU A 37 -27.66 16.62 -52.81
C GLU A 37 -26.73 15.87 -53.80
N ASN A 38 -27.10 14.60 -54.06
CA ASN A 38 -26.85 13.78 -55.26
C ASN A 38 -25.39 13.30 -55.53
N ALA A 39 -25.13 12.09 -56.07
CA ALA A 39 -26.01 11.06 -56.67
C ALA A 39 -25.44 9.62 -56.52
N SER A 40 -26.29 8.62 -56.83
CA SER A 40 -25.97 7.22 -57.28
C SER A 40 -25.19 6.27 -56.34
N GLU A 41 -25.46 4.96 -56.27
CA GLU A 41 -26.52 4.11 -56.86
C GLU A 41 -26.56 2.73 -56.14
N ARG A 42 -27.76 2.12 -55.99
CA ARG A 42 -28.03 0.65 -55.90
C ARG A 42 -27.38 -0.14 -54.72
N GLN A 43 -27.93 -1.24 -54.20
CA GLN A 43 -29.20 -1.97 -54.36
C GLN A 43 -29.40 -2.89 -53.13
N GLY A 44 -30.63 -3.36 -52.90
CA GLY A 44 -30.91 -4.50 -52.00
C GLY A 44 -31.60 -4.10 -50.68
N GLY A 45 -32.83 -4.59 -50.48
CA GLY A 45 -33.57 -4.33 -49.24
C GLY A 45 -34.50 -5.47 -48.86
N SER A 46 -34.89 -5.46 -47.58
CA SER A 46 -36.06 -6.13 -46.98
C SER A 46 -36.22 -5.52 -45.56
N THR A 47 -37.31 -4.83 -45.18
CA THR A 47 -38.64 -5.35 -44.77
C THR A 47 -38.53 -6.61 -43.89
N CYS A 48 -39.10 -6.80 -42.70
CA CYS A 48 -39.99 -6.06 -41.78
C CYS A 48 -39.85 -6.74 -40.37
N ARG A 49 -40.43 -6.31 -39.23
CA ARG A 49 -41.47 -5.30 -38.92
C ARG A 49 -41.34 -4.77 -37.47
N SER A 50 -41.90 -3.58 -37.26
CA SER A 50 -42.31 -2.90 -36.01
C SER A 50 -42.97 -3.72 -34.88
N ALA A 51 -42.71 -3.32 -33.63
CA ALA A 51 -43.64 -3.44 -32.51
C ALA A 51 -43.57 -2.18 -31.62
N THR A 52 -44.68 -1.47 -31.50
CA THR A 52 -44.87 -0.29 -30.63
C THR A 52 -45.60 -0.68 -29.35
N TRP A 53 -45.21 -0.12 -28.21
CA TRP A 53 -46.10 -0.01 -27.04
C TRP A 53 -46.08 1.41 -26.49
N ALA A 54 -47.25 1.87 -26.04
CA ALA A 54 -47.57 3.27 -25.78
C ALA A 54 -47.62 3.61 -24.29
N GLU A 55 -47.76 4.89 -24.01
CA GLU A 55 -47.79 5.50 -22.68
C GLU A 55 -48.97 5.02 -21.82
N GLY A 56 -48.74 5.03 -20.50
CA GLY A 56 -49.76 4.83 -19.47
C GLY A 56 -49.46 5.72 -18.27
N GLN A 57 -50.10 6.87 -18.21
CA GLN A 57 -49.82 7.95 -17.25
C GLN A 57 -50.91 8.00 -16.17
N GLN A 58 -50.53 8.00 -14.89
CA GLN A 58 -51.40 8.38 -13.78
C GLN A 58 -50.60 9.14 -12.71
N ASP A 59 -50.88 10.44 -12.59
CA ASP A 59 -50.49 11.28 -11.46
C ASP A 59 -51.42 11.02 -10.26
N LEU A 60 -50.92 11.22 -9.04
CA LEU A 60 -51.66 11.92 -7.99
C LEU A 60 -50.74 12.45 -6.87
N ASP A 61 -50.82 13.76 -6.68
CA ASP A 61 -50.41 14.58 -5.53
C ASP A 61 -50.76 13.96 -4.15
N THR A 62 -50.23 14.36 -2.97
CA THR A 62 -49.34 15.49 -2.57
C THR A 62 -48.75 15.20 -1.17
N SER A 63 -47.60 15.77 -0.85
CA SER A 63 -47.45 16.75 0.27
C SER A 63 -45.98 16.99 0.61
N ALA A 64 -45.64 18.26 0.88
CA ALA A 64 -44.29 18.67 1.21
C ALA A 64 -44.16 18.97 2.71
N SER A 65 -42.99 18.64 3.28
CA SER A 65 -42.46 19.37 4.43
C SER A 65 -40.98 19.68 4.20
N ARG A 66 -40.54 20.83 4.73
CA ARG A 66 -39.19 21.39 4.58
C ARG A 66 -38.47 21.36 5.93
N SER A 67 -37.19 21.73 5.88
CA SER A 67 -36.22 21.85 6.98
C SER A 67 -35.52 20.52 7.33
N GLU A 68 -34.24 20.50 7.70
CA GLU A 68 -33.38 21.62 8.09
C GLU A 68 -31.90 21.36 7.71
N SER A 69 -31.15 22.42 7.38
CA SER A 69 -29.74 22.31 6.97
C SER A 69 -28.79 22.62 8.11
N SER A 70 -28.30 21.59 8.81
CA SER A 70 -27.27 21.73 9.85
C SER A 70 -25.86 21.80 9.23
N ARG A 71 -25.32 23.02 9.10
CA ARG A 71 -23.89 23.21 8.85
C ARG A 71 -23.10 22.82 10.09
N ALA A 72 -22.38 21.69 10.04
CA ALA A 72 -21.43 21.33 11.08
C ALA A 72 -20.25 22.33 11.08
N THR A 73 -19.96 22.90 12.24
CA THR A 73 -18.93 23.91 12.43
C THR A 73 -17.62 23.24 12.83
N LEU A 74 -16.53 23.51 12.10
CA LEU A 74 -15.20 23.02 12.47
C LEU A 74 -14.74 23.64 13.81
N PRO A 75 -14.29 22.85 14.80
CA PRO A 75 -13.76 23.39 16.03
C PRO A 75 -12.34 23.94 15.83
N ALA A 76 -12.13 25.21 16.22
CA ALA A 76 -10.84 25.86 16.16
C ALA A 76 -9.88 25.34 17.25
N TRP A 77 -8.71 24.85 16.86
CA TRP A 77 -7.69 24.37 17.79
C TRP A 77 -7.02 25.56 18.48
N LYS A 78 -7.27 25.74 19.78
CA LYS A 78 -6.64 26.79 20.59
C LYS A 78 -5.20 26.42 20.91
N ARG A 79 -4.29 27.37 20.67
CA ARG A 79 -2.92 27.34 21.19
C ARG A 79 -2.94 27.29 22.72
N LEU A 80 -2.19 26.35 23.30
CA LEU A 80 -1.67 26.46 24.67
C LEU A 80 -0.14 26.45 24.58
N GLY A 81 0.48 27.46 25.18
CA GLY A 81 1.92 27.68 25.11
C GLY A 81 2.65 27.20 26.36
N CYS A 82 3.93 26.88 26.15
CA CYS A 82 5.04 26.83 27.11
C CYS A 82 4.73 26.79 28.61
N GLY A 83 5.11 25.67 29.22
CA GLY A 83 6.29 25.68 30.08
C GLY A 83 6.06 25.53 31.59
N GLU A 84 6.70 24.51 32.16
CA GLU A 84 7.42 24.66 33.43
C GLU A 84 8.52 23.58 33.54
N ARG A 85 9.67 23.95 34.14
CA ARG A 85 10.83 23.07 34.29
C ARG A 85 10.85 22.50 35.71
N PHE A 86 11.01 21.18 35.85
CA PHE A 86 11.35 20.56 37.13
C PHE A 86 12.76 19.92 37.08
N PRO A 87 13.54 19.96 38.18
CA PRO A 87 14.96 19.65 38.16
C PRO A 87 15.25 18.14 38.23
N LEU A 88 16.20 17.69 37.41
CA LEU A 88 16.73 16.32 37.45
C LEU A 88 17.61 16.10 38.68
N ALA A 89 17.20 15.21 39.58
CA ALA A 89 18.02 14.76 40.70
C ALA A 89 19.08 13.74 40.25
N ARG A 90 20.37 14.08 40.36
CA ARG A 90 21.47 13.16 40.10
C ARG A 90 21.59 12.10 41.20
N VAL A 91 21.27 10.85 40.90
CA VAL A 91 21.55 9.71 41.80
C VAL A 91 22.80 8.97 41.31
N ARG A 92 23.89 9.06 42.07
CA ARG A 92 25.09 8.22 41.86
C ARG A 92 24.82 6.79 42.32
N ARG A 93 25.14 5.78 41.49
CA ARG A 93 25.32 4.38 41.95
C ARG A 93 26.81 4.06 42.18
N PRO A 94 27.15 3.15 43.11
CA PRO A 94 28.53 2.93 43.56
C PRO A 94 29.31 1.96 42.66
N ARG A 95 30.64 2.11 42.67
CA ARG A 95 31.61 1.17 42.09
C ARG A 95 31.50 -0.21 42.78
N ARG A 96 31.64 -1.29 42.02
CA ARG A 96 32.12 -2.59 42.54
C ARG A 96 33.54 -2.87 42.05
N LEU A 97 34.43 -3.06 43.02
CA LEU A 97 35.64 -3.90 42.91
C LEU A 97 35.16 -5.36 42.81
N GLY A 98 35.88 -6.36 42.29
CA GLY A 98 37.26 -6.43 41.79
C GLY A 98 37.78 -7.86 41.98
N GLY A 99 38.65 -8.35 41.10
CA GLY A 99 39.22 -9.71 41.14
C GLY A 99 38.52 -10.69 40.17
N GLY A 100 39.19 -11.44 39.30
CA GLY A 100 40.63 -11.50 38.98
C GLY A 100 41.26 -12.86 39.31
N ALA A 101 41.50 -13.67 38.27
CA ALA A 101 42.41 -14.81 38.28
C ALA A 101 42.89 -15.10 36.85
N ALA A 102 44.17 -14.89 36.58
CA ALA A 102 44.80 -15.17 35.30
C ALA A 102 45.49 -16.54 35.31
N ARG A 103 45.64 -17.17 34.13
CA ARG A 103 46.70 -18.14 33.83
C ARG A 103 47.12 -18.05 32.37
N ASP A 104 48.31 -17.50 32.13
CA ASP A 104 49.09 -17.74 30.90
C ASP A 104 49.64 -19.16 30.88
N VAL A 105 49.78 -19.76 29.69
CA VAL A 105 50.97 -20.53 29.29
C VAL A 105 51.24 -20.31 27.79
N ASP A 106 52.52 -20.31 27.45
CA ASP A 106 53.14 -19.72 26.27
C ASP A 106 53.03 -20.48 24.93
N ALA A 107 53.38 -19.75 23.87
CA ALA A 107 53.44 -20.13 22.46
C ALA A 107 54.46 -21.23 22.08
N ARG A 108 54.37 -21.72 20.82
CA ARG A 108 55.56 -22.00 19.99
C ARG A 108 55.30 -21.97 18.48
N VAL A 109 56.36 -21.63 17.75
CA VAL A 109 56.41 -21.26 16.32
C VAL A 109 56.76 -22.45 15.42
N GLY A 110 56.30 -22.44 14.15
CA GLY A 110 56.80 -23.32 13.09
C GLY A 110 56.57 -22.75 11.70
N ALA A 111 57.61 -22.23 11.05
CA ALA A 111 57.55 -21.63 9.71
C ALA A 111 58.09 -22.56 8.62
N ARG A 112 57.47 -22.55 7.42
CA ARG A 112 58.02 -23.00 6.11
C ARG A 112 57.23 -22.37 4.96
N GLY A 113 57.90 -22.03 3.86
CA GLY A 113 57.31 -21.78 2.53
C GLY A 113 58.27 -22.32 1.45
N PRO A 114 58.18 -21.93 0.16
CA PRO A 114 57.03 -21.36 -0.56
C PRO A 114 56.78 -21.99 -1.97
N ARG A 115 55.65 -21.63 -2.62
CA ARG A 115 55.35 -21.72 -4.10
C ARG A 115 55.10 -23.14 -4.68
N PRO A 116 54.44 -23.29 -5.87
CA PRO A 116 54.24 -22.33 -6.97
C PRO A 116 52.78 -21.95 -7.33
N GLN A 117 52.66 -21.13 -8.39
CA GLN A 117 51.46 -20.45 -8.88
C GLN A 117 50.73 -21.28 -9.96
N THR A 118 49.39 -21.18 -10.02
CA THR A 118 48.60 -21.49 -11.23
C THR A 118 47.50 -20.44 -11.46
N THR A 119 47.67 -19.69 -12.55
CA THR A 119 46.66 -19.07 -13.44
C THR A 119 45.35 -18.52 -12.86
N VAL A 120 45.17 -17.20 -13.05
CA VAL A 120 43.94 -16.44 -12.85
C VAL A 120 42.82 -16.91 -13.78
N GLY A 121 41.63 -17.16 -13.23
CA GLY A 121 40.36 -17.18 -13.94
C GLY A 121 39.47 -16.05 -13.41
N GLY A 122 39.02 -15.15 -14.28
CA GLY A 122 38.19 -14.00 -13.87
C GLY A 122 36.79 -14.40 -13.41
N PRO A 123 36.13 -13.60 -12.56
CA PRO A 123 34.76 -13.87 -12.14
C PRO A 123 33.80 -13.76 -13.32
N ARG A 124 32.98 -14.81 -13.52
CA ARG A 124 31.81 -14.74 -14.40
C ARG A 124 30.81 -13.73 -13.82
N PRO A 125 30.06 -12.98 -14.66
CA PRO A 125 28.99 -12.12 -14.17
C PRO A 125 27.94 -12.97 -13.45
N ALA A 126 27.45 -12.48 -12.31
CA ALA A 126 26.37 -13.12 -11.58
C ALA A 126 25.10 -13.15 -12.45
N SER A 127 24.58 -14.35 -12.69
CA SER A 127 23.25 -14.50 -13.29
C SER A 127 22.19 -13.92 -12.36
N ALA A 128 21.26 -13.15 -12.91
CA ALA A 128 20.13 -12.59 -12.18
C ALA A 128 19.37 -13.68 -11.38
N PRO A 129 18.80 -13.34 -10.21
CA PRO A 129 18.03 -14.29 -9.41
C PRO A 129 16.82 -14.78 -10.21
N ARG A 130 16.59 -16.09 -10.20
CA ARG A 130 15.35 -16.69 -10.71
C ARG A 130 14.24 -16.48 -9.68
N LEU A 131 13.03 -16.22 -10.17
CA LEU A 131 11.82 -16.16 -9.35
C LEU A 131 11.40 -17.60 -8.97
N ASP A 132 12.03 -18.18 -7.96
CA ASP A 132 11.64 -19.49 -7.42
C ASP A 132 10.46 -19.32 -6.44
N GLY A 133 9.25 -19.10 -6.99
CA GLY A 133 8.04 -18.76 -6.23
C GLY A 133 6.89 -19.78 -6.28
N HIS A 134 7.08 -20.96 -6.88
CA HIS A 134 5.96 -21.84 -7.26
C HIS A 134 5.84 -23.11 -6.40
N ALA A 135 4.89 -23.10 -5.45
CA ALA A 135 4.46 -24.29 -4.71
C ALA A 135 3.22 -24.94 -5.38
N SER A 136 3.42 -25.63 -6.52
CA SER A 136 2.35 -26.42 -7.16
C SER A 136 2.19 -27.76 -6.44
N ARG A 137 1.02 -28.03 -5.84
CA ARG A 137 0.69 -29.33 -5.23
C ARG A 137 -0.37 -30.07 -6.04
N LYS A 138 -0.14 -31.36 -6.26
CA LYS A 138 -1.11 -32.29 -6.86
C LYS A 138 -1.79 -33.07 -5.73
N LEU A 139 -3.04 -32.73 -5.42
CA LEU A 139 -3.83 -33.48 -4.45
C LEU A 139 -4.34 -34.75 -5.13
N ALA A 140 -3.84 -35.92 -4.71
CA ALA A 140 -4.22 -37.21 -5.26
C ALA A 140 -5.14 -37.99 -4.31
N GLY A 141 -6.34 -38.34 -4.79
CA GLY A 141 -7.25 -39.27 -4.11
C GLY A 141 -6.88 -40.73 -4.39
N ALA A 142 -7.06 -41.61 -3.41
CA ALA A 142 -6.80 -43.05 -3.57
C ALA A 142 -7.96 -43.75 -4.30
N GLY A 143 -7.69 -44.27 -5.50
CA GLY A 143 -8.51 -45.30 -6.16
C GLY A 143 -9.68 -44.82 -7.02
N GLY A 144 -9.46 -44.70 -8.34
CA GLY A 144 -10.52 -44.60 -9.35
C GLY A 144 -10.62 -43.23 -10.03
N SER A 145 -10.23 -43.16 -11.31
CA SER A 145 -10.10 -41.96 -12.15
C SER A 145 -9.30 -40.82 -11.52
N PHE A 146 -8.15 -40.45 -12.11
CA PHE A 146 -7.28 -39.40 -11.57
C PHE A 146 -7.96 -38.01 -11.60
N ARG A 147 -8.77 -37.71 -10.58
CA ARG A 147 -9.15 -36.35 -10.17
C ARG A 147 -7.88 -35.64 -9.71
N ARG A 148 -7.20 -34.96 -10.64
CA ARG A 148 -6.08 -34.10 -10.32
C ARG A 148 -6.65 -32.69 -10.10
N VAL A 149 -7.07 -32.46 -8.86
CA VAL A 149 -7.30 -31.12 -8.34
C VAL A 149 -5.95 -30.40 -8.39
N VAL A 150 -5.91 -29.29 -9.11
CA VAL A 150 -4.75 -28.41 -9.18
C VAL A 150 -5.01 -27.22 -8.30
N PHE A 151 -4.14 -27.04 -7.31
CA PHE A 151 -4.13 -25.90 -6.43
C PHE A 151 -2.77 -25.19 -6.59
N ARG A 152 -2.81 -23.91 -6.95
CA ARG A 152 -1.63 -23.04 -7.03
C ARG A 152 -1.89 -21.78 -6.21
N GLN A 153 -1.00 -21.49 -5.26
CA GLN A 153 -0.93 -20.20 -4.58
C GLN A 153 0.06 -19.29 -5.32
N PHE A 154 -0.31 -18.03 -5.46
CA PHE A 154 0.54 -16.95 -5.96
C PHE A 154 0.67 -15.94 -4.82
N VAL A 155 1.88 -15.46 -4.55
CA VAL A 155 2.15 -14.46 -3.52
C VAL A 155 2.80 -13.26 -4.20
N ASP A 156 2.23 -12.09 -3.99
CA ASP A 156 2.88 -10.82 -4.29
C ASP A 156 3.77 -10.47 -3.08
N ASP A 157 5.07 -10.75 -3.18
CA ASP A 157 6.02 -10.49 -2.09
C ASP A 157 6.27 -8.97 -1.83
N ASP A 158 5.72 -8.07 -2.67
CA ASP A 158 5.78 -6.62 -2.43
C ASP A 158 4.67 -6.18 -1.47
N LEU A 159 3.44 -6.59 -1.76
CA LEU A 159 2.24 -6.23 -0.99
C LEU A 159 1.94 -7.21 0.15
N GLY A 160 2.48 -8.43 0.08
CA GLY A 160 2.17 -9.53 0.98
C GLY A 160 0.84 -10.25 0.66
N CYS A 161 0.18 -9.91 -0.46
CA CYS A 161 -1.10 -10.50 -0.85
C CYS A 161 -0.91 -11.91 -1.39
N ALA A 162 -1.85 -12.81 -1.09
CA ALA A 162 -1.91 -14.16 -1.63
C ALA A 162 -3.22 -14.40 -2.38
N SER A 163 -3.10 -15.10 -3.51
CA SER A 163 -4.19 -15.35 -4.45
C SER A 163 -4.08 -16.79 -4.98
N TYR A 164 -5.18 -17.34 -5.49
CA TYR A 164 -5.29 -18.78 -5.70
C TYR A 164 -5.91 -19.15 -7.04
N LEU A 165 -5.35 -20.17 -7.70
CA LEU A 165 -5.98 -20.87 -8.82
C LEU A 165 -6.40 -22.27 -8.35
N ILE A 166 -7.71 -22.55 -8.44
CA ILE A 166 -8.32 -23.85 -8.14
C ILE A 166 -8.87 -24.41 -9.45
N GLY A 167 -8.36 -25.55 -9.91
CA GLY A 167 -8.79 -26.17 -11.17
C GLY A 167 -9.03 -27.67 -11.08
N ASP A 168 -9.92 -28.17 -11.94
CA ASP A 168 -10.13 -29.60 -12.18
C ASP A 168 -9.65 -29.96 -13.59
N SER A 169 -8.58 -30.75 -13.67
CA SER A 169 -8.04 -31.21 -14.95
C SER A 169 -8.96 -32.14 -15.73
N GLY A 170 -9.95 -32.75 -15.08
CA GLY A 170 -10.98 -33.54 -15.76
C GLY A 170 -11.99 -32.68 -16.53
N ALA A 171 -12.23 -31.45 -16.06
CA ALA A 171 -13.13 -30.49 -16.70
C ALA A 171 -12.41 -29.50 -17.62
N GLY A 172 -11.12 -29.23 -17.37
CA GLY A 172 -10.38 -28.17 -18.07
C GLY A 172 -10.82 -26.77 -17.64
N GLU A 173 -11.32 -26.63 -16.41
CA GLU A 173 -11.84 -25.37 -15.86
C GLU A 173 -11.14 -25.01 -14.55
N ALA A 174 -11.02 -23.71 -14.30
CA ALA A 174 -10.48 -23.16 -13.07
C ALA A 174 -11.21 -21.92 -12.59
N PHE A 175 -11.25 -21.73 -11.28
CA PHE A 175 -11.59 -20.45 -10.64
C PHE A 175 -10.31 -19.78 -10.14
N VAL A 176 -10.30 -18.45 -10.12
CA VAL A 176 -9.30 -17.65 -9.42
C VAL A 176 -9.93 -17.01 -8.19
N VAL A 177 -9.19 -16.94 -7.09
CA VAL A 177 -9.61 -16.28 -5.84
C VAL A 177 -8.65 -15.13 -5.54
N ASP A 178 -9.23 -13.96 -5.24
CA ASP A 178 -8.55 -12.70 -4.92
C ASP A 178 -7.43 -12.33 -5.93
N PRO A 179 -7.72 -12.22 -7.24
CA PRO A 179 -6.69 -11.95 -8.24
C PRO A 179 -6.04 -10.58 -8.05
N ALA A 180 -4.71 -10.52 -8.09
CA ALA A 180 -3.98 -9.26 -8.23
C ALA A 180 -4.25 -8.59 -9.59
N TYR A 181 -4.08 -7.26 -9.66
CA TYR A 181 -4.30 -6.49 -10.89
C TYR A 181 -3.50 -6.96 -12.12
N ALA A 182 -2.31 -7.52 -11.88
CA ALA A 182 -1.52 -8.16 -12.92
C ALA A 182 -2.00 -9.60 -13.13
N ILE A 183 -2.97 -9.79 -14.03
CA ILE A 183 -3.66 -11.08 -14.22
C ILE A 183 -2.86 -12.10 -15.05
N GLU A 184 -1.76 -11.68 -15.68
CA GLU A 184 -0.96 -12.49 -16.59
C GLU A 184 -0.47 -13.82 -15.97
N PRO A 185 0.03 -13.87 -14.71
CA PRO A 185 0.46 -15.12 -14.09
C PRO A 185 -0.65 -16.17 -13.93
N TYR A 186 -1.92 -15.74 -13.77
CA TYR A 186 -3.06 -16.67 -13.70
C TYR A 186 -3.38 -17.24 -15.07
N LEU A 187 -3.34 -16.41 -16.12
CA LEU A 187 -3.56 -16.81 -17.51
C LEU A 187 -2.47 -17.80 -17.97
N GLU A 188 -1.21 -17.52 -17.65
CA GLU A 188 -0.07 -18.40 -17.91
C GLU A 188 -0.22 -19.74 -17.19
N ALA A 189 -0.48 -19.72 -15.88
CA ALA A 189 -0.66 -20.94 -15.08
C ALA A 189 -1.89 -21.77 -15.49
N ALA A 190 -2.97 -21.13 -15.94
CA ALA A 190 -4.13 -21.81 -16.50
C ALA A 190 -3.79 -22.46 -17.85
N ALA A 191 -3.07 -21.75 -18.74
CA ALA A 191 -2.65 -22.28 -20.04
C ALA A 191 -1.71 -23.49 -19.91
N GLU A 192 -0.77 -23.47 -18.95
CA GLU A 192 0.13 -24.60 -18.65
C GLU A 192 -0.60 -25.90 -18.27
N GLU A 193 -1.70 -25.80 -17.52
CA GLU A 193 -2.49 -26.94 -17.08
C GLU A 193 -3.66 -27.28 -18.04
N GLY A 194 -3.83 -26.48 -19.10
CA GLY A 194 -4.90 -26.65 -20.09
C GLY A 194 -6.28 -26.18 -19.61
N PHE A 195 -6.33 -25.21 -18.69
CA PHE A 195 -7.56 -24.72 -18.07
C PHE A 195 -8.09 -23.44 -18.73
N ARG A 196 -9.41 -23.33 -18.75
CA ARG A 196 -10.14 -22.07 -18.95
C ARG A 196 -10.53 -21.50 -17.59
N ILE A 197 -10.13 -20.25 -17.30
CA ILE A 197 -10.64 -19.55 -16.12
C ILE A 197 -12.10 -19.19 -16.37
N THR A 198 -13.00 -19.60 -15.49
CA THR A 198 -14.46 -19.44 -15.66
C THR A 198 -15.11 -18.51 -14.65
N ARG A 199 -14.49 -18.32 -13.48
CA ARG A 199 -15.00 -17.46 -12.41
C ARG A 199 -13.87 -16.84 -11.59
N VAL A 200 -14.09 -15.61 -11.14
CA VAL A 200 -13.37 -15.00 -10.02
C VAL A 200 -14.25 -15.09 -8.78
N LEU A 201 -13.67 -15.49 -7.65
CA LEU A 201 -14.25 -15.33 -6.33
C LEU A 201 -13.47 -14.24 -5.58
N GLU A 202 -14.17 -13.27 -5.03
CA GLU A 202 -13.59 -12.31 -4.09
C GLU A 202 -13.97 -12.70 -2.66
N THR A 203 -13.00 -12.80 -1.77
CA THR A 203 -13.25 -12.94 -0.33
C THR A 203 -13.91 -11.68 0.22
N HIS A 204 -13.49 -10.50 -0.23
CA HIS A 204 -14.01 -9.21 0.21
C HIS A 204 -13.64 -8.08 -0.76
N THR A 205 -14.09 -6.84 -0.51
CA THR A 205 -13.57 -5.67 -1.24
C THR A 205 -12.17 -5.32 -0.69
N HIS A 206 -11.10 -5.64 -1.41
CA HIS A 206 -9.72 -5.32 -0.99
C HIS A 206 -9.50 -3.82 -0.80
N ALA A 207 -8.57 -3.43 0.09
CA ALA A 207 -8.34 -2.04 0.52
C ALA A 207 -6.88 -1.57 0.37
N ASP A 208 -6.01 -2.52 0.08
CA ASP A 208 -4.56 -2.48 -0.04
C ASP A 208 -4.12 -2.58 -1.51
N HIS A 209 -4.82 -3.41 -2.31
CA HIS A 209 -4.56 -3.61 -3.73
C HIS A 209 -5.82 -3.53 -4.62
N VAL A 210 -5.64 -3.12 -5.87
CA VAL A 210 -6.67 -3.19 -6.92
C VAL A 210 -6.76 -4.64 -7.41
N SER A 211 -7.95 -5.20 -7.42
CA SER A 211 -8.17 -6.57 -7.90
C SER A 211 -8.17 -6.66 -9.43
N GLY A 212 -7.66 -7.79 -9.93
CA GLY A 212 -7.71 -8.21 -11.32
C GLY A 212 -9.09 -8.67 -11.79
N HIS A 213 -10.13 -8.69 -10.94
CA HIS A 213 -11.49 -9.11 -11.34
C HIS A 213 -12.02 -8.31 -12.52
N GLY A 214 -11.76 -6.99 -12.56
CA GLY A 214 -12.24 -6.10 -13.62
C GLY A 214 -11.59 -6.44 -14.97
N ARG A 215 -10.30 -6.76 -14.95
CA ARG A 215 -9.55 -7.21 -16.13
C ARG A 215 -10.03 -8.57 -16.61
N LEU A 216 -10.16 -9.56 -15.71
CA LEU A 216 -10.68 -10.88 -16.07
C LEU A 216 -12.11 -10.82 -16.64
N ALA A 217 -12.96 -9.93 -16.11
CA ALA A 217 -14.30 -9.70 -16.64
C ALA A 217 -14.29 -9.01 -18.03
N LEU A 218 -13.56 -7.92 -18.19
CA LEU A 218 -13.56 -7.11 -19.42
C LEU A 218 -12.74 -7.72 -20.57
N GLU A 219 -11.56 -8.27 -20.26
CA GLU A 219 -10.61 -8.80 -21.25
C GLU A 219 -10.93 -10.26 -21.61
N HIS A 220 -11.57 -11.02 -20.72
CA HIS A 220 -11.79 -12.47 -20.87
C HIS A 220 -13.23 -12.96 -20.63
N GLY A 221 -14.18 -12.08 -20.25
CA GLY A 221 -15.58 -12.46 -20.03
C GLY A 221 -15.83 -13.34 -18.80
N VAL A 222 -14.89 -13.34 -17.83
CA VAL A 222 -14.97 -14.15 -16.62
C VAL A 222 -16.04 -13.61 -15.66
N THR A 223 -16.83 -14.48 -15.05
CA THR A 223 -17.85 -14.08 -14.06
C THR A 223 -17.19 -13.72 -12.73
N VAL A 224 -17.42 -12.51 -12.22
CA VAL A 224 -17.01 -12.10 -10.86
C VAL A 224 -18.08 -12.49 -9.86
N SER A 225 -17.68 -13.03 -8.71
CA SER A 225 -18.58 -13.42 -7.63
C SER A 225 -18.09 -12.86 -6.30
N ILE A 226 -18.96 -12.13 -5.61
CA ILE A 226 -18.70 -11.47 -4.32
C ILE A 226 -19.97 -11.48 -3.48
N HIS A 227 -19.86 -11.36 -2.16
CA HIS A 227 -21.02 -11.30 -1.28
C HIS A 227 -21.79 -9.96 -1.45
N PRO A 228 -23.13 -9.94 -1.48
CA PRO A 228 -23.92 -8.74 -1.79
C PRO A 228 -23.66 -7.51 -0.91
N LEU A 229 -23.19 -7.70 0.34
CA LEU A 229 -22.88 -6.60 1.26
C LEU A 229 -21.74 -5.69 0.77
N ALA A 230 -20.90 -6.14 -0.17
CA ALA A 230 -19.91 -5.28 -0.83
C ALA A 230 -20.57 -4.10 -1.57
N ALA A 231 -21.83 -4.29 -2.00
CA ALA A 231 -22.62 -3.41 -2.84
C ALA A 231 -21.83 -2.88 -4.06
N PRO A 232 -21.33 -3.78 -4.93
CA PRO A 232 -20.54 -3.42 -6.10
C PRO A 232 -21.40 -2.73 -7.17
N GLU A 233 -20.75 -1.89 -7.98
CA GLU A 233 -21.33 -1.12 -9.08
C GLU A 233 -21.08 -1.78 -10.45
N TYR A 234 -20.61 -3.03 -10.44
CA TYR A 234 -20.45 -3.90 -11.62
C TYR A 234 -21.41 -5.12 -11.59
N PRO A 235 -21.63 -5.79 -12.73
CA PRO A 235 -22.35 -7.07 -12.76
C PRO A 235 -21.58 -8.16 -12.00
N PHE A 236 -22.24 -8.82 -11.05
CA PHE A 236 -21.65 -9.89 -10.24
C PHE A 236 -22.64 -11.04 -10.04
N ALA A 237 -22.12 -12.23 -9.72
CA ALA A 237 -22.90 -13.33 -9.16
C ALA A 237 -22.83 -13.28 -7.63
N PRO A 238 -23.96 -13.27 -6.90
CA PRO A 238 -23.94 -13.20 -5.45
C PRO A 238 -23.35 -14.49 -4.85
N LEU A 239 -22.56 -14.32 -3.79
CA LEU A 239 -22.16 -15.39 -2.88
C LEU A 239 -23.11 -15.40 -1.68
N GLU A 240 -23.58 -16.58 -1.27
CA GLU A 240 -24.44 -16.76 -0.09
C GLU A 240 -23.81 -17.73 0.92
N ASP A 241 -24.09 -17.57 2.21
CA ASP A 241 -23.52 -18.45 3.24
C ASP A 241 -23.96 -19.91 3.06
N GLY A 242 -23.02 -20.84 3.11
CA GLY A 242 -23.26 -22.27 2.92
C GLY A 242 -23.53 -22.70 1.46
N GLN A 243 -23.59 -21.77 0.50
CA GLN A 243 -23.68 -22.08 -0.92
C GLN A 243 -22.44 -22.88 -1.36
N VAL A 244 -22.64 -23.87 -2.23
CA VAL A 244 -21.55 -24.67 -2.82
C VAL A 244 -21.46 -24.37 -4.32
N LEU A 245 -20.29 -23.92 -4.75
CA LEU A 245 -19.91 -23.78 -6.14
C LEU A 245 -19.07 -24.98 -6.59
N HIS A 246 -19.01 -25.22 -7.90
CA HIS A 246 -18.25 -26.34 -8.47
C HIS A 246 -17.31 -25.89 -9.58
N VAL A 247 -16.09 -26.43 -9.54
CA VAL A 247 -15.10 -26.37 -10.64
C VAL A 247 -14.94 -27.80 -11.13
N GLY A 248 -15.68 -28.18 -12.17
CA GLY A 248 -15.81 -29.59 -12.55
C GLY A 248 -16.33 -30.44 -11.38
N THR A 249 -15.46 -31.30 -10.84
CA THR A 249 -15.74 -32.19 -9.71
C THR A 249 -15.26 -31.67 -8.34
N VAL A 250 -14.54 -30.55 -8.32
CA VAL A 250 -14.11 -29.84 -7.10
C VAL A 250 -15.28 -29.06 -6.54
N SER A 251 -15.48 -29.12 -5.23
CA SER A 251 -16.49 -28.38 -4.47
C SER A 251 -15.85 -27.22 -3.71
N ILE A 252 -16.49 -26.06 -3.74
CA ILE A 252 -16.07 -24.85 -3.03
C ILE A 252 -17.28 -24.35 -2.24
N ARG A 253 -17.28 -24.57 -0.92
CA ARG A 253 -18.33 -24.12 0.00
C ARG A 253 -17.99 -22.75 0.55
N ILE A 254 -18.93 -21.82 0.39
CA ILE A 254 -18.82 -20.44 0.88
C ILE A 254 -19.16 -20.41 2.36
N VAL A 255 -18.39 -19.63 3.12
CA VAL A 255 -18.58 -19.41 4.55
C VAL A 255 -18.50 -17.90 4.80
N HIS A 256 -19.64 -17.27 5.11
CA HIS A 256 -19.65 -15.86 5.50
C HIS A 256 -18.91 -15.70 6.83
N THR A 257 -17.94 -14.79 6.85
CA THR A 257 -16.96 -14.56 7.92
C THR A 257 -16.69 -13.05 8.09
N PRO A 258 -17.72 -12.26 8.46
CA PRO A 258 -17.59 -10.81 8.60
C PRO A 258 -16.62 -10.39 9.72
N GLY A 259 -16.16 -9.14 9.68
CA GLY A 259 -15.36 -8.52 10.73
C GLY A 259 -14.29 -7.56 10.21
N HIS A 260 -13.40 -8.04 9.35
CA HIS A 260 -12.49 -7.17 8.57
C HIS A 260 -13.28 -6.31 7.57
N ARG A 261 -14.28 -6.93 6.93
CA ARG A 261 -15.33 -6.31 6.13
C ARG A 261 -16.67 -7.00 6.44
N PRO A 262 -17.82 -6.30 6.37
CA PRO A 262 -19.14 -6.94 6.50
C PRO A 262 -19.44 -8.00 5.44
N GLU A 263 -18.89 -7.84 4.23
CA GLU A 263 -19.07 -8.79 3.13
C GLU A 263 -18.16 -10.02 3.17
N HIS A 264 -17.22 -10.11 4.11
CA HIS A 264 -16.11 -11.05 3.99
C HIS A 264 -16.57 -12.51 3.97
N CYS A 265 -16.02 -13.30 3.03
CA CYS A 265 -16.28 -14.72 2.85
C CYS A 265 -14.97 -15.52 2.82
N ALA A 266 -14.97 -16.68 3.47
CA ALA A 266 -13.96 -17.73 3.33
C ALA A 266 -14.48 -18.86 2.41
N PHE A 267 -13.56 -19.59 1.77
CA PHE A 267 -13.87 -20.64 0.80
C PHE A 267 -13.27 -21.99 1.22
N VAL A 268 -14.12 -22.95 1.60
CA VAL A 268 -13.71 -24.31 1.94
C VAL A 268 -13.71 -25.16 0.67
N VAL A 269 -12.55 -25.72 0.30
CA VAL A 269 -12.35 -26.48 -0.94
C VAL A 269 -12.23 -27.97 -0.63
N ASP A 270 -13.14 -28.77 -1.17
CA ASP A 270 -13.25 -30.23 -0.99
C ASP A 270 -13.19 -30.73 0.47
N GLU A 271 -13.58 -29.88 1.43
CA GLU A 271 -13.44 -30.10 2.89
C GLU A 271 -12.00 -30.46 3.33
N ARG A 272 -10.99 -30.07 2.52
CA ARG A 272 -9.56 -30.39 2.72
C ARG A 272 -8.72 -29.16 3.03
N LEU A 273 -9.06 -28.02 2.42
CA LEU A 273 -8.41 -26.75 2.69
C LEU A 273 -9.44 -25.63 2.78
N VAL A 274 -9.05 -24.52 3.41
CA VAL A 274 -9.85 -23.29 3.49
C VAL A 274 -9.00 -22.09 3.08
N LEU A 275 -9.55 -21.28 2.17
CA LEU A 275 -9.06 -19.95 1.86
C LEU A 275 -9.75 -18.99 2.83
N THR A 276 -8.97 -18.39 3.72
CA THR A 276 -9.47 -17.60 4.86
C THR A 276 -9.56 -16.11 4.61
N GLY A 277 -9.08 -15.64 3.45
CA GLY A 277 -9.05 -14.21 3.10
C GLY A 277 -8.37 -13.39 4.20
N ASP A 278 -8.94 -12.22 4.47
CA ASP A 278 -8.56 -11.35 5.58
C ASP A 278 -9.51 -11.55 6.77
N SER A 279 -9.49 -12.77 7.32
CA SER A 279 -10.18 -13.10 8.58
C SER A 279 -9.20 -13.73 9.58
N LEU A 280 -8.66 -14.91 9.25
CA LEU A 280 -7.63 -15.60 10.01
C LEU A 280 -6.31 -15.56 9.22
N PHE A 281 -5.20 -15.28 9.88
CA PHE A 281 -3.85 -15.30 9.32
C PHE A 281 -2.99 -16.37 10.02
N VAL A 282 -1.81 -16.67 9.48
CA VAL A 282 -0.89 -17.60 10.16
C VAL A 282 -0.24 -16.91 11.36
N GLY A 283 -0.65 -17.30 12.56
CA GLY A 283 -0.22 -16.74 13.84
C GLY A 283 -1.01 -15.53 14.35
N ASP A 284 -1.89 -14.93 13.54
CA ASP A 284 -2.62 -13.68 13.83
C ASP A 284 -4.05 -13.67 13.23
N ALA A 285 -4.79 -12.58 13.39
CA ALA A 285 -6.07 -12.34 12.69
C ALA A 285 -6.10 -10.94 12.05
N ALA A 286 -7.12 -10.69 11.21
CA ALA A 286 -7.25 -9.43 10.51
C ALA A 286 -7.63 -8.25 11.43
N ARG A 287 -7.21 -7.03 11.05
CA ARG A 287 -7.65 -5.80 11.72
C ARG A 287 -9.14 -5.49 11.44
N PRO A 288 -9.93 -5.07 12.45
CA PRO A 288 -11.38 -4.84 12.32
C PRO A 288 -11.78 -3.40 11.94
N ASP A 289 -10.83 -2.46 11.86
CA ASP A 289 -11.09 -1.01 11.80
C ASP A 289 -11.26 -0.45 10.37
N LEU A 290 -11.23 -1.31 9.33
CA LEU A 290 -11.09 -0.86 7.94
C LEU A 290 -12.40 -0.40 7.27
N ALA A 291 -13.55 -0.96 7.64
CA ALA A 291 -14.84 -0.69 6.98
C ALA A 291 -15.99 -0.25 7.91
N VAL A 292 -15.94 -0.64 9.19
CA VAL A 292 -16.97 -0.37 10.21
C VAL A 292 -16.30 0.21 11.45
N ASP A 293 -17.07 0.46 12.53
CA ASP A 293 -16.45 0.80 13.82
C ASP A 293 -15.56 -0.36 14.30
N ALA A 294 -14.38 -0.03 14.84
CA ALA A 294 -13.39 -1.03 15.21
C ALA A 294 -13.88 -2.03 16.27
N ARG A 295 -14.88 -1.67 17.11
CA ARG A 295 -15.50 -2.59 18.06
C ARG A 295 -16.52 -3.50 17.39
N GLU A 296 -17.33 -2.97 16.49
CA GLU A 296 -18.32 -3.73 15.71
C GLU A 296 -17.62 -4.80 14.86
N GLY A 297 -16.61 -4.40 14.07
CA GLY A 297 -15.82 -5.34 13.28
C GLY A 297 -15.07 -6.37 14.13
N ALA A 298 -14.64 -6.02 15.35
CA ALA A 298 -13.98 -6.96 16.26
C ALA A 298 -14.95 -8.01 16.83
N GLN A 299 -16.20 -7.63 17.11
CA GLN A 299 -17.25 -8.56 17.56
C GLN A 299 -17.62 -9.55 16.45
N GLU A 300 -17.83 -9.06 15.23
CA GLU A 300 -18.07 -9.92 14.05
C GLU A 300 -16.88 -10.85 13.78
N LEU A 301 -15.65 -10.32 13.81
CA LEU A 301 -14.44 -11.11 13.61
C LEU A 301 -14.31 -12.22 14.64
N PHE A 302 -14.56 -11.95 15.92
CA PHE A 302 -14.53 -12.97 16.97
C PHE A 302 -15.47 -14.14 16.65
N HIS A 303 -16.70 -13.87 16.22
CA HIS A 303 -17.64 -14.92 15.80
C HIS A 303 -17.18 -15.67 14.55
N SER A 304 -16.61 -14.97 13.58
CA SER A 304 -16.03 -15.56 12.36
C SER A 304 -14.85 -16.49 12.65
N LEU A 305 -13.98 -16.12 13.60
CA LEU A 305 -12.87 -16.96 14.06
C LEU A 305 -13.38 -18.24 14.75
N GLN A 306 -14.42 -18.16 15.59
CA GLN A 306 -15.08 -19.36 16.15
C GLN A 306 -15.70 -20.24 15.06
N ARG A 307 -16.28 -19.64 14.01
CA ARG A 307 -16.88 -20.35 12.88
C ARG A 307 -15.84 -21.04 11.99
N LEU A 308 -14.68 -20.42 11.76
CA LEU A 308 -13.55 -21.03 11.04
C LEU A 308 -12.91 -22.16 11.85
N THR A 309 -12.76 -21.99 13.16
CA THR A 309 -12.21 -23.02 14.05
C THR A 309 -13.19 -24.19 14.31
N ALA A 310 -14.46 -24.09 13.92
CA ALA A 310 -15.36 -25.25 13.88
C ALA A 310 -15.00 -26.28 12.79
N LEU A 311 -14.11 -25.93 11.84
CA LEU A 311 -13.56 -26.87 10.87
C LEU A 311 -12.64 -27.92 11.54
N HIS A 312 -12.46 -29.06 10.86
CA HIS A 312 -11.61 -30.15 11.32
C HIS A 312 -10.14 -29.72 11.36
N ASP A 313 -9.42 -30.12 12.42
CA ASP A 313 -8.04 -29.69 12.70
C ASP A 313 -7.06 -29.93 11.55
N GLY A 314 -7.25 -31.02 10.80
CA GLY A 314 -6.42 -31.37 9.64
C GLY A 314 -6.74 -30.62 8.34
N VAL A 315 -7.62 -29.61 8.35
CA VAL A 315 -7.88 -28.75 7.18
C VAL A 315 -6.70 -27.78 7.00
N GLU A 316 -6.07 -27.79 5.82
CA GLU A 316 -5.02 -26.83 5.47
C GLU A 316 -5.61 -25.42 5.33
N MET A 317 -4.90 -24.41 5.81
CA MET A 317 -5.38 -23.02 5.87
C MET A 317 -4.48 -22.12 5.04
N PHE A 318 -5.09 -21.29 4.19
CA PHE A 318 -4.41 -20.36 3.31
C PHE A 318 -5.02 -18.94 3.45
N PRO A 319 -4.27 -17.94 3.92
CA PRO A 319 -4.76 -16.58 4.16
C PRO A 319 -4.63 -15.65 2.94
N GLY A 320 -5.50 -14.63 2.83
CA GLY A 320 -5.40 -13.57 1.81
C GLY A 320 -4.11 -12.74 1.91
N HIS A 321 -3.46 -12.75 3.09
CA HIS A 321 -2.18 -12.07 3.31
C HIS A 321 -1.17 -12.94 4.08
N VAL A 322 0.12 -12.72 3.77
CA VAL A 322 1.29 -13.30 4.45
C VAL A 322 2.19 -12.19 5.00
N ALA A 323 3.23 -12.54 5.77
CA ALA A 323 4.15 -11.56 6.37
C ALA A 323 4.65 -10.51 5.36
N GLY A 324 4.43 -9.23 5.67
CA GLY A 324 4.75 -8.09 4.82
C GLY A 324 3.56 -7.13 4.59
N SER A 325 2.32 -7.64 4.64
CA SER A 325 1.11 -6.80 4.47
C SER A 325 0.78 -5.95 5.71
N LEU A 326 0.02 -4.87 5.48
CA LEU A 326 -0.54 -3.96 6.49
C LEU A 326 -1.84 -4.46 7.15
N CYS A 327 -2.39 -5.59 6.70
CA CYS A 327 -3.68 -6.10 7.18
C CYS A 327 -3.62 -6.85 8.52
N GLY A 328 -2.45 -7.38 8.91
CA GLY A 328 -2.18 -8.04 10.19
C GLY A 328 -1.06 -7.37 10.99
N ALA A 329 -0.96 -7.68 12.28
CA ALA A 329 -0.03 -7.02 13.21
C ALA A 329 1.24 -7.86 13.50
N ALA A 330 1.14 -9.19 13.51
CA ALA A 330 2.20 -10.12 13.91
C ALA A 330 2.25 -11.40 13.06
N MET A 331 2.05 -11.28 11.75
CA MET A 331 1.94 -12.43 10.83
C MET A 331 3.24 -13.23 10.66
N SER A 332 3.11 -14.55 10.61
CA SER A 332 4.18 -15.50 10.30
C SER A 332 4.64 -15.42 8.82
N PRO A 333 5.94 -15.67 8.51
CA PRO A 333 6.42 -15.81 7.13
C PRO A 333 5.95 -17.11 6.45
N GLN A 334 5.22 -17.98 7.15
CA GLN A 334 4.63 -19.18 6.58
C GLN A 334 3.44 -18.82 5.68
N ARG A 335 3.43 -19.33 4.45
CA ARG A 335 2.39 -19.05 3.43
C ARG A 335 1.09 -19.86 3.62
N SER A 336 1.05 -20.78 4.59
CA SER A 336 -0.07 -21.66 4.92
C SER A 336 0.11 -22.29 6.31
N SER A 337 -0.98 -22.72 6.94
CA SER A 337 -0.99 -23.44 8.23
C SER A 337 -2.06 -24.55 8.22
N THR A 338 -2.48 -25.04 9.39
CA THR A 338 -3.69 -25.87 9.56
C THR A 338 -4.61 -25.28 10.64
N ILE A 339 -5.90 -25.57 10.57
CA ILE A 339 -6.86 -25.14 11.60
C ILE A 339 -6.48 -25.66 12.99
N GLY A 340 -5.93 -26.88 13.07
CA GLY A 340 -5.44 -27.48 14.30
C GLY A 340 -4.17 -26.83 14.86
N ASP A 341 -3.27 -26.36 13.99
CA ASP A 341 -2.08 -25.63 14.42
C ASP A 341 -2.47 -24.24 14.96
N GLU A 342 -3.25 -23.46 14.20
CA GLU A 342 -3.70 -22.12 14.60
C GLU A 342 -4.45 -22.13 15.93
N LYS A 343 -5.36 -23.09 16.16
CA LYS A 343 -6.06 -23.28 17.46
C LYS A 343 -5.13 -23.34 18.68
N ARG A 344 -3.87 -23.76 18.51
CA ARG A 344 -2.89 -23.92 19.60
C ARG A 344 -1.91 -22.76 19.70
N THR A 345 -1.64 -22.04 18.61
CA THR A 345 -0.51 -21.09 18.52
C THR A 345 -0.89 -19.68 18.08
N ASN A 346 -2.08 -19.46 17.52
CA ASN A 346 -2.51 -18.15 17.03
C ASN A 346 -2.90 -17.24 18.21
N VAL A 347 -2.33 -16.03 18.26
CA VAL A 347 -2.57 -15.12 19.40
C VAL A 347 -4.00 -14.59 19.45
N ALA A 348 -4.65 -14.45 18.29
CA ALA A 348 -6.04 -14.00 18.19
C ALA A 348 -7.04 -15.08 18.62
N LEU A 349 -6.67 -16.37 18.51
CA LEU A 349 -7.49 -17.51 18.97
C LEU A 349 -7.28 -17.85 20.46
N ALA A 350 -6.32 -17.22 21.14
CA ALA A 350 -6.06 -17.44 22.56
C ALA A 350 -7.09 -16.74 23.48
N PHE A 351 -7.84 -15.76 22.96
CA PHE A 351 -8.87 -15.04 23.72
C PHE A 351 -10.10 -15.91 23.94
N ALA A 352 -10.39 -16.23 25.21
CA ALA A 352 -11.60 -16.94 25.60
C ALA A 352 -12.81 -15.99 25.80
N ASP A 353 -12.56 -14.69 25.97
CA ASP A 353 -13.55 -13.66 26.22
C ASP A 353 -13.62 -12.64 25.06
N MET A 354 -14.84 -12.26 24.68
CA MET A 354 -15.08 -11.36 23.56
C MET A 354 -14.74 -9.90 23.88
N ASP A 355 -14.98 -9.43 25.11
CA ASP A 355 -14.67 -8.04 25.49
C ASP A 355 -13.15 -7.83 25.61
N GLU A 356 -12.40 -8.85 26.03
CA GLU A 356 -10.93 -8.85 26.02
C GLU A 356 -10.37 -8.82 24.58
N PHE A 357 -10.93 -9.65 23.68
CA PHE A 357 -10.58 -9.62 22.25
C PHE A 357 -10.87 -8.25 21.64
N VAL A 358 -12.08 -7.71 21.82
CA VAL A 358 -12.50 -6.41 21.29
C VAL A 358 -11.63 -5.29 21.85
N GLY A 359 -11.33 -5.31 23.15
CA GLY A 359 -10.49 -4.32 23.80
C GLY A 359 -9.05 -4.30 23.26
N THR A 360 -8.52 -5.45 22.86
CA THR A 360 -7.17 -5.57 22.29
C THR A 360 -7.16 -5.22 20.80
N SER A 361 -8.02 -5.86 20.00
CA SER A 361 -8.05 -5.72 18.54
C SER A 361 -8.46 -4.31 18.09
N ALA A 362 -9.41 -3.66 18.78
CA ALA A 362 -9.82 -2.29 18.45
C ALA A 362 -8.81 -1.20 18.89
N ALA A 363 -7.77 -1.55 19.65
CA ALA A 363 -6.70 -0.64 20.02
C ALA A 363 -5.57 -0.55 18.96
N VAL A 364 -5.56 -1.47 17.98
CA VAL A 364 -4.57 -1.48 16.90
C VAL A 364 -4.94 -0.44 15.85
N SER A 365 -4.13 0.62 15.73
CA SER A 365 -4.30 1.66 14.72
C SER A 365 -2.97 1.96 14.02
N THR A 366 -2.70 1.25 12.92
CA THR A 366 -1.58 1.58 12.03
C THR A 366 -2.03 2.56 10.93
N PRO A 367 -1.17 3.54 10.55
CA PRO A 367 -1.45 4.45 9.43
C PRO A 367 -1.73 3.68 8.14
N ARG A 368 -2.64 4.22 7.32
CA ARG A 368 -3.03 3.64 6.02
C ARG A 368 -2.51 4.53 4.89
N PRO A 369 -2.13 3.98 3.72
CA PRO A 369 -1.80 4.80 2.55
C PRO A 369 -2.97 5.73 2.18
N PRO A 370 -2.73 6.99 1.78
CA PRO A 370 -3.71 7.84 1.11
C PRO A 370 -4.48 7.15 -0.04
N THR A 371 -3.86 6.19 -0.74
CA THR A 371 -4.50 5.42 -1.82
C THR A 371 -5.61 4.47 -1.34
N THR A 372 -5.67 4.07 -0.07
CA THR A 372 -6.63 3.05 0.41
C THR A 372 -8.08 3.37 0.02
N ALA A 373 -8.55 4.61 0.23
CA ALA A 373 -9.92 4.99 -0.15
C ALA A 373 -10.18 4.88 -1.66
N ARG A 374 -9.18 5.19 -2.49
CA ARG A 374 -9.24 5.07 -3.96
C ARG A 374 -9.23 3.61 -4.38
N VAL A 375 -8.41 2.75 -3.75
CA VAL A 375 -8.39 1.31 -4.02
C VAL A 375 -9.75 0.68 -3.73
N VAL A 376 -10.36 0.98 -2.57
CA VAL A 376 -11.72 0.52 -2.24
C VAL A 376 -12.74 1.02 -3.27
N GLN A 377 -12.63 2.27 -3.71
CA GLN A 377 -13.50 2.82 -4.75
C GLN A 377 -13.32 2.12 -6.11
N LEU A 378 -12.10 1.77 -6.51
CA LEU A 378 -11.82 1.02 -7.74
C LEU A 378 -12.33 -0.42 -7.68
N ASN A 379 -12.20 -1.08 -6.52
CA ASN A 379 -12.65 -2.47 -6.32
C ASN A 379 -14.18 -2.63 -6.16
N ARG A 380 -14.89 -1.53 -5.90
CA ARG A 380 -16.35 -1.48 -5.78
C ARG A 380 -17.03 -0.82 -6.98
N GLY A 381 -16.37 0.15 -7.62
CA GLY A 381 -16.88 0.90 -8.78
C GLY A 381 -16.98 0.06 -10.05
N PRO A 382 -17.22 0.66 -11.23
CA PRO A 382 -17.23 -0.07 -12.51
C PRO A 382 -15.91 -0.80 -12.78
N PHE A 383 -15.97 -1.94 -13.49
CA PHE A 383 -14.78 -2.76 -13.79
C PHE A 383 -13.62 -1.96 -14.39
N VAL A 384 -12.43 -2.17 -13.83
CA VAL A 384 -11.16 -1.59 -14.28
C VAL A 384 -10.45 -2.57 -15.22
N GLY A 385 -10.24 -2.17 -16.47
CA GLY A 385 -9.45 -2.92 -17.46
C GLY A 385 -7.98 -2.49 -17.48
N ALA A 386 -7.13 -3.20 -18.24
CA ALA A 386 -5.73 -2.81 -18.43
C ALA A 386 -5.57 -1.33 -18.87
N PRO A 387 -4.65 -0.57 -18.25
CA PRO A 387 -4.36 0.80 -18.67
C PRO A 387 -3.43 0.78 -19.90
N ALA A 388 -3.17 1.95 -20.48
CA ALA A 388 -2.26 2.06 -21.62
C ALA A 388 -0.84 1.48 -21.30
N PRO A 389 -0.14 0.87 -22.27
CA PRO A 389 1.25 0.45 -22.10
C PRO A 389 2.13 1.62 -21.65
N LEU A 390 3.06 1.34 -20.73
CA LEU A 390 4.00 2.35 -20.25
C LEU A 390 4.89 2.81 -21.41
N ARG A 391 4.96 4.13 -21.63
CA ARG A 391 5.69 4.76 -22.73
C ARG A 391 6.90 5.52 -22.22
N THR A 392 7.90 5.70 -23.07
CA THR A 392 8.97 6.67 -22.80
C THR A 392 8.42 8.10 -22.78
N SER A 393 8.99 8.92 -21.91
CA SER A 393 8.80 10.37 -21.85
C SER A 393 10.12 11.07 -22.17
N PRO A 394 10.10 12.29 -22.74
CA PRO A 394 11.31 13.09 -22.87
C PRO A 394 11.78 13.58 -21.49
N ALA A 395 13.09 13.72 -21.29
CA ALA A 395 13.67 14.17 -20.02
C ALA A 395 13.08 15.50 -19.51
N THR A 396 12.66 16.40 -20.43
CA THR A 396 12.01 17.67 -20.12
C THR A 396 10.66 17.54 -19.40
N ASP A 397 10.03 16.36 -19.41
CA ASP A 397 8.79 16.12 -18.66
C ASP A 397 9.03 16.08 -17.14
N CYS A 398 10.25 15.75 -16.70
CA CYS A 398 10.63 15.74 -15.29
C CYS A 398 10.70 17.14 -14.67
N CYS A 399 10.76 18.19 -15.50
CA CYS A 399 10.85 19.59 -15.07
C CYS A 399 9.51 20.35 -15.21
N LYS A 400 8.40 19.64 -15.48
CA LYS A 400 7.08 20.27 -15.65
C LYS A 400 6.42 20.54 -14.30
N GLU A 401 5.84 21.73 -14.17
CA GLU A 401 4.99 22.08 -13.03
C GLU A 401 3.81 21.09 -12.90
N GLY A 402 3.60 20.57 -11.69
CA GLY A 402 2.56 19.58 -11.41
C GLY A 402 2.86 18.14 -11.84
N VAL A 403 4.13 17.82 -12.13
CA VAL A 403 4.60 16.44 -12.34
C VAL A 403 5.49 16.02 -11.17
N THR A 404 5.19 14.87 -10.57
CA THR A 404 6.04 14.23 -9.57
C THR A 404 6.97 13.24 -10.27
N VAL A 405 8.28 13.40 -10.07
CA VAL A 405 9.28 12.42 -10.51
C VAL A 405 9.46 11.39 -9.41
N LEU A 406 9.06 10.14 -9.68
CA LEU A 406 9.35 9.01 -8.81
C LEU A 406 10.63 8.32 -9.31
N ASP A 407 11.72 8.48 -8.57
CA ASP A 407 12.99 7.80 -8.81
C ASP A 407 12.92 6.39 -8.20
N VAL A 408 12.84 5.37 -9.06
CA VAL A 408 12.63 3.97 -8.64
C VAL A 408 13.93 3.18 -8.57
N ARG A 409 15.07 3.83 -8.85
CA ARG A 409 16.42 3.27 -8.80
C ARG A 409 16.85 3.02 -7.35
N SER A 410 17.99 2.36 -7.16
CA SER A 410 18.55 2.13 -5.82
C SER A 410 18.82 3.45 -5.08
N ALA A 411 18.77 3.41 -3.74
CA ALA A 411 19.04 4.58 -2.91
C ALA A 411 20.45 5.15 -3.16
N ASP A 412 21.45 4.30 -3.42
CA ASP A 412 22.81 4.74 -3.77
C ASP A 412 22.87 5.43 -5.14
N ALA A 413 22.12 4.95 -6.15
CA ALA A 413 22.07 5.56 -7.48
C ALA A 413 21.37 6.93 -7.45
N HIS A 414 20.26 7.03 -6.71
CA HIS A 414 19.60 8.30 -6.42
C HIS A 414 20.52 9.26 -5.64
N ALA A 415 21.19 8.76 -4.60
CA ALA A 415 22.09 9.56 -3.76
C ALA A 415 23.29 10.13 -4.53
N ALA A 416 23.84 9.37 -5.50
CA ALA A 416 24.92 9.80 -6.37
C ALA A 416 24.49 10.88 -7.40
N GLY A 417 23.22 10.91 -7.80
CA GLY A 417 22.69 11.94 -8.68
C GLY A 417 21.23 11.70 -9.09
N HIS A 418 20.38 12.72 -8.94
CA HIS A 418 18.96 12.66 -9.28
C HIS A 418 18.44 13.98 -9.86
N VAL A 419 17.20 13.96 -10.35
CA VAL A 419 16.49 15.15 -10.84
C VAL A 419 15.95 15.94 -9.66
N HIS A 420 16.05 17.27 -9.71
CA HIS A 420 15.56 18.17 -8.67
C HIS A 420 14.11 17.86 -8.27
N GLY A 421 13.88 17.66 -6.97
CA GLY A 421 12.58 17.35 -6.41
C GLY A 421 12.07 15.92 -6.65
N ALA A 422 12.90 15.00 -7.15
CA ALA A 422 12.52 13.59 -7.29
C ALA A 422 12.40 12.89 -5.93
N ILE A 423 11.31 12.15 -5.74
CA ILE A 423 11.09 11.29 -4.56
C ILE A 423 11.64 9.91 -4.89
N ASN A 424 12.50 9.35 -4.04
CA ASN A 424 13.08 8.02 -4.24
C ASN A 424 12.32 6.96 -3.46
N VAL A 425 11.83 5.95 -4.18
CA VAL A 425 11.31 4.71 -3.61
C VAL A 425 11.87 3.55 -4.44
N PRO A 426 12.96 2.90 -4.02
CA PRO A 426 13.60 1.84 -4.80
C PRO A 426 12.68 0.64 -5.05
N VAL A 427 12.47 0.26 -6.32
CA VAL A 427 11.62 -0.89 -6.71
C VAL A 427 12.27 -2.26 -6.48
N CYS A 428 13.56 -2.27 -6.14
CA CYS A 428 14.30 -3.50 -5.85
C CYS A 428 14.15 -4.01 -4.40
N GLY A 429 13.52 -3.23 -3.51
CA GLY A 429 13.22 -3.62 -2.13
C GLY A 429 11.76 -3.97 -1.91
N ASN A 430 11.47 -4.67 -0.82
CA ASN A 430 10.10 -5.07 -0.46
C ASN A 430 9.21 -3.86 -0.11
N SER A 431 7.92 -4.02 -0.38
CA SER A 431 6.86 -3.03 -0.12
C SER A 431 7.06 -1.71 -0.84
N PHE A 432 7.64 -1.74 -2.04
CA PHE A 432 7.76 -0.61 -2.95
C PHE A 432 6.42 0.09 -3.17
N ALA A 433 5.37 -0.65 -3.57
CA ALA A 433 4.08 -0.07 -3.91
C ALA A 433 3.38 0.54 -2.68
N THR A 434 3.47 -0.14 -1.54
CA THR A 434 3.00 0.36 -0.24
C THR A 434 3.75 1.63 0.18
N ARG A 435 5.09 1.65 0.08
CA ARG A 435 5.93 2.81 0.43
C ARG A 435 5.63 4.00 -0.48
N ALA A 436 5.51 3.78 -1.78
CA ALA A 436 5.12 4.78 -2.76
C ALA A 436 3.74 5.36 -2.43
N GLY A 437 2.77 4.51 -2.07
CA GLY A 437 1.42 4.93 -1.65
C GLY A 437 1.37 5.86 -0.44
N PHE A 438 2.41 5.92 0.41
CA PHE A 438 2.52 6.88 1.52
C PHE A 438 3.19 8.22 1.16
N VAL A 439 3.94 8.29 0.06
CA VAL A 439 4.76 9.47 -0.29
C VAL A 439 4.33 10.16 -1.59
N LEU A 440 3.37 9.57 -2.31
CA LEU A 440 2.75 10.11 -3.52
C LEU A 440 1.29 10.49 -3.25
N ASP A 441 0.80 11.51 -3.96
CA ASP A 441 -0.63 11.81 -4.01
C ASP A 441 -1.31 11.00 -5.14
N PRO A 442 -2.49 10.38 -4.92
CA PRO A 442 -3.18 9.59 -5.96
C PRO A 442 -3.58 10.37 -7.22
N ASP A 443 -3.63 11.71 -7.16
CA ASP A 443 -3.99 12.58 -8.29
C ASP A 443 -2.77 13.35 -8.88
N GLU A 444 -1.56 13.12 -8.36
CA GLU A 444 -0.32 13.63 -8.96
C GLU A 444 -0.01 12.94 -10.31
N ARG A 445 0.52 13.69 -11.27
CA ARG A 445 1.02 13.13 -12.53
C ARG A 445 2.41 12.58 -12.32
N ILE A 446 2.55 11.26 -12.39
CA ILE A 446 3.81 10.56 -12.06
C ILE A 446 4.60 10.24 -13.34
N VAL A 447 5.87 10.68 -13.38
CA VAL A 447 6.89 10.19 -14.31
C VAL A 447 7.88 9.31 -13.55
N LEU A 448 8.14 8.11 -14.05
CA LEU A 448 9.10 7.18 -13.46
C LEU A 448 10.51 7.48 -13.97
N HIS A 449 11.47 7.63 -13.06
CA HIS A 449 12.90 7.64 -13.39
C HIS A 449 13.51 6.30 -12.96
N ALA A 450 13.98 5.51 -13.93
CA ALA A 450 14.45 4.15 -13.74
C ALA A 450 15.77 3.90 -14.48
N SER A 451 16.53 2.88 -14.08
CA SER A 451 17.80 2.49 -14.70
C SER A 451 17.61 1.74 -16.02
N SER A 452 16.42 1.18 -16.24
CA SER A 452 16.05 0.49 -17.47
C SER A 452 14.54 0.47 -17.69
N ARG A 453 14.11 0.03 -18.88
CA ARG A 453 12.69 -0.18 -19.20
C ARG A 453 12.05 -1.22 -18.29
N GLU A 454 12.76 -2.31 -18.00
CA GLU A 454 12.29 -3.43 -17.19
C GLU A 454 12.14 -3.04 -15.71
N GLU A 455 12.97 -2.12 -15.23
CA GLU A 455 12.82 -1.51 -13.90
C GLU A 455 11.59 -0.59 -13.86
N ALA A 456 11.37 0.24 -14.89
CA ALA A 456 10.19 1.08 -15.02
C ALA A 456 8.87 0.27 -15.14
N GLU A 457 8.86 -0.80 -15.93
CA GLU A 457 7.68 -1.68 -16.10
C GLU A 457 7.34 -2.43 -14.80
N ARG A 458 8.34 -2.81 -14.00
CA ARG A 458 8.16 -3.39 -12.66
C ARG A 458 7.54 -2.39 -11.68
N ALA A 459 8.06 -1.16 -11.66
CA ALA A 459 7.53 -0.09 -10.82
C ALA A 459 6.09 0.26 -11.23
N ALA A 460 5.83 0.39 -12.53
CA ALA A 460 4.48 0.62 -13.04
C ALA A 460 3.50 -0.49 -12.63
N ARG A 461 3.93 -1.77 -12.62
CA ARG A 461 3.10 -2.88 -12.13
C ARG A 461 2.69 -2.68 -10.67
N GLY A 462 3.65 -2.46 -9.77
CA GLY A 462 3.37 -2.26 -8.33
C GLY A 462 2.49 -1.03 -8.06
N LEU A 463 2.78 0.11 -8.71
CA LEU A 463 1.98 1.33 -8.61
C LEU A 463 0.53 1.14 -9.08
N ARG A 464 0.32 0.39 -10.17
CA ARG A 464 -1.02 0.06 -10.67
C ARG A 464 -1.78 -0.83 -9.69
N SER A 465 -1.11 -1.80 -9.08
CA SER A 465 -1.68 -2.62 -8.00
C SER A 465 -2.14 -1.77 -6.81
N THR A 466 -1.60 -0.58 -6.55
CA THR A 466 -2.03 0.31 -5.45
C THR A 466 -2.86 1.53 -5.89
N GLY A 467 -3.41 1.51 -7.11
CA GLY A 467 -4.39 2.50 -7.59
C GLY A 467 -3.84 3.67 -8.41
N PHE A 468 -2.52 3.71 -8.67
CA PHE A 468 -1.88 4.64 -9.59
C PHE A 468 -1.94 4.09 -11.04
N LEU A 469 -3.15 4.09 -11.61
CA LEU A 469 -3.42 3.46 -12.92
C LEU A 469 -2.78 4.23 -14.09
N GLU A 470 -2.89 5.55 -14.05
CA GLU A 470 -2.37 6.47 -15.07
C GLU A 470 -0.96 6.96 -14.69
N LEU A 471 0.00 6.73 -15.59
CA LEU A 471 1.40 7.13 -15.44
C LEU A 471 1.81 7.88 -16.70
N ASP A 472 2.42 9.05 -16.56
CA ASP A 472 2.77 9.92 -17.69
C ASP A 472 3.85 9.30 -18.58
N GLY A 473 4.66 8.38 -18.03
CA GLY A 473 5.65 7.58 -18.73
C GLY A 473 6.88 7.31 -17.88
N TYR A 474 7.99 6.93 -18.54
CA TYR A 474 9.28 6.75 -17.87
C TYR A 474 10.44 7.39 -18.62
N VAL A 475 11.49 7.71 -17.87
CA VAL A 475 12.80 8.19 -18.34
C VAL A 475 13.90 7.26 -17.82
N VAL A 476 15.01 7.19 -18.56
CA VAL A 476 16.20 6.43 -18.16
C VAL A 476 17.43 7.34 -18.11
N ASP A 477 17.66 8.09 -19.18
CA ASP A 477 18.75 9.06 -19.25
C ASP A 477 18.23 10.47 -18.93
N VAL A 478 18.61 10.99 -17.77
CA VAL A 478 18.35 12.39 -17.34
C VAL A 478 19.60 12.96 -16.67
N ASP A 479 19.86 14.24 -16.90
CA ASP A 479 20.96 14.94 -16.25
C ASP A 479 20.70 15.08 -14.75
N ALA A 480 21.65 14.61 -13.93
CA ALA A 480 21.60 14.81 -12.48
C ALA A 480 21.73 16.30 -12.16
N THR A 481 20.80 16.81 -11.35
CA THR A 481 20.73 18.22 -10.91
C THR A 481 20.93 18.35 -9.40
N GLU A 482 20.69 17.28 -8.64
CA GLU A 482 20.89 17.20 -7.19
C GLU A 482 21.59 15.89 -6.77
N ALA A 483 22.11 15.85 -5.54
CA ALA A 483 22.71 14.67 -4.91
C ALA A 483 22.37 14.65 -3.42
N ALA A 484 22.05 13.47 -2.86
CA ALA A 484 21.49 13.35 -1.51
C ALA A 484 22.54 13.41 -0.39
N ASN A 485 23.83 13.35 -0.73
CA ASN A 485 24.97 13.47 0.20
C ASN A 485 24.79 12.64 1.51
N PRO A 486 24.62 11.31 1.40
CA PRO A 486 24.35 10.44 2.55
C PRO A 486 25.51 10.49 3.56
N ILE A 487 25.18 10.34 4.84
CA ILE A 487 26.18 10.39 5.92
C ILE A 487 26.30 9.05 6.65
N THR A 488 27.47 8.79 7.20
CA THR A 488 27.72 7.60 8.03
C THR A 488 27.28 7.83 9.48
N ILE A 489 27.10 6.75 10.24
CA ILE A 489 26.81 6.81 11.69
C ILE A 489 27.90 7.57 12.47
N ASP A 490 29.17 7.41 12.09
CA ASP A 490 30.30 8.13 12.72
C ASP A 490 30.33 9.63 12.38
N GLU A 491 29.82 10.03 11.21
CA GLU A 491 29.61 11.44 10.87
C GLU A 491 28.40 12.01 11.62
N LEU A 492 27.29 11.27 11.69
CA LEU A 492 26.11 11.64 12.47
C LEU A 492 26.46 11.89 13.94
N ALA A 493 27.26 11.02 14.57
CA ALA A 493 27.72 11.21 15.94
C ALA A 493 28.48 12.53 16.11
N ARG A 494 29.43 12.83 15.21
CA ARG A 494 30.19 14.09 15.24
C ARG A 494 29.31 15.32 14.98
N LEU A 495 28.33 15.22 14.08
CA LEU A 495 27.40 16.32 13.80
C LEU A 495 26.45 16.58 14.98
N LEU A 496 26.04 15.54 15.69
CA LEU A 496 25.18 15.63 16.88
C LEU A 496 25.93 16.23 18.08
N ASP A 497 27.18 15.79 18.34
CA ASP A 497 28.04 16.33 19.40
C ASP A 497 28.32 17.84 19.24
N ASN A 498 28.35 18.33 17.99
CA ASN A 498 28.53 19.74 17.66
C ASN A 498 27.22 20.54 17.57
N ASP A 499 26.07 19.95 17.90
CA ASP A 499 24.73 20.53 17.76
C ASP A 499 24.46 21.07 16.33
N ALA A 500 25.05 20.45 15.31
CA ALA A 500 25.08 20.96 13.94
C ALA A 500 23.89 20.53 13.08
N VAL A 501 23.16 19.49 13.48
CA VAL A 501 22.05 18.89 12.71
C VAL A 501 20.83 18.62 13.58
N THR A 502 19.68 18.39 12.93
CA THR A 502 18.47 17.87 13.56
C THR A 502 18.24 16.44 13.12
N VAL A 503 18.27 15.50 14.07
CA VAL A 503 18.02 14.08 13.77
C VAL A 503 16.52 13.81 13.77
N VAL A 504 16.01 13.27 12.68
CA VAL A 504 14.61 12.83 12.54
C VAL A 504 14.61 11.31 12.42
N ASP A 505 14.06 10.65 13.43
CA ASP A 505 13.83 9.20 13.43
C ASP A 505 12.51 8.93 12.69
N VAL A 506 12.59 8.13 11.64
CA VAL A 506 11.48 7.88 10.71
C VAL A 506 10.88 6.47 10.83
N ARG A 507 11.22 5.76 11.91
CA ARG A 507 10.62 4.48 12.31
C ARG A 507 9.21 4.64 12.87
N GLU A 508 8.50 3.53 12.98
CA GLU A 508 7.19 3.46 13.64
C GLU A 508 7.32 3.68 15.16
N LYS A 509 6.18 3.81 15.84
CA LYS A 509 6.14 4.20 17.26
C LYS A 509 6.67 3.12 18.21
N ASP A 510 6.35 1.86 17.94
CA ASP A 510 6.79 0.69 18.69
C ASP A 510 8.30 0.50 18.61
N GLU A 511 8.87 0.58 17.41
CA GLU A 511 10.33 0.58 17.19
C GLU A 511 11.03 1.71 17.96
N ARG A 512 10.43 2.91 17.98
CA ARG A 512 10.97 4.06 18.71
C ARG A 512 10.83 3.91 20.22
N ASP A 513 9.70 3.40 20.70
CA ASP A 513 9.46 3.17 22.14
C ASP A 513 10.51 2.20 22.72
N ALA A 514 10.99 1.24 21.92
CA ALA A 514 12.07 0.31 22.28
C ALA A 514 13.48 0.93 22.36
N GLY A 515 13.71 2.14 21.85
CA GLY A 515 15.01 2.82 21.94
C GLY A 515 15.24 3.86 20.83
N PHE A 516 15.72 5.06 21.18
CA PHE A 516 15.98 6.15 20.22
C PHE A 516 17.14 7.07 20.64
N ILE A 517 17.72 7.82 19.70
CA ILE A 517 18.80 8.79 19.95
C ILE A 517 18.26 9.99 20.76
N PRO A 518 18.86 10.37 21.90
CA PRO A 518 18.46 11.54 22.68
C PRO A 518 18.35 12.81 21.82
N GLY A 519 17.27 13.58 22.00
CA GLY A 519 17.05 14.82 21.25
C GLY A 519 16.57 14.66 19.80
N SER A 520 16.49 13.43 19.27
CA SER A 520 15.90 13.20 17.94
C SER A 520 14.39 13.48 17.93
N VAL A 521 13.90 14.07 16.83
CA VAL A 521 12.47 14.27 16.56
C VAL A 521 11.88 12.95 16.03
N HIS A 522 10.63 12.64 16.39
CA HIS A 522 9.90 11.52 15.81
C HIS A 522 9.04 12.00 14.66
N MET A 523 9.23 11.43 13.47
CA MET A 523 8.31 11.61 12.34
C MET A 523 8.37 10.37 11.45
N PRO A 524 7.54 9.33 11.69
CA PRO A 524 7.47 8.14 10.84
C PRO A 524 7.37 8.55 9.37
N TYR A 525 8.12 7.91 8.46
CA TYR A 525 8.21 8.38 7.07
C TYR A 525 6.81 8.46 6.40
N ARG A 526 5.90 7.56 6.79
CA ARG A 526 4.50 7.48 6.37
C ARG A 526 3.67 8.73 6.65
N LEU A 527 4.11 9.57 7.58
CA LEU A 527 3.41 10.77 8.01
C LEU A 527 3.99 12.05 7.39
N LEU A 528 5.16 12.01 6.74
CA LEU A 528 5.86 13.20 6.24
C LEU A 528 5.02 14.02 5.24
N ARG A 529 4.40 13.36 4.25
CA ARG A 529 3.49 14.03 3.29
C ARG A 529 2.21 14.53 3.95
N ALA A 530 1.64 13.76 4.88
CA ALA A 530 0.32 14.03 5.46
C ALA A 530 0.34 15.11 6.56
N CYS A 531 1.37 15.12 7.40
CA CYS A 531 1.54 16.09 8.49
C CYS A 531 2.34 17.33 8.07
N GLY A 532 3.02 17.27 6.92
CA GLY A 532 3.92 18.33 6.46
C GLY A 532 5.21 18.40 7.27
N VAL A 533 6.02 19.41 6.93
CA VAL A 533 7.43 19.54 7.38
C VAL A 533 7.69 20.71 8.33
N ASP A 534 6.68 21.55 8.59
CA ASP A 534 6.79 22.75 9.43
C ASP A 534 7.16 22.44 10.89
N GLY A 535 6.86 21.22 11.37
CA GLY A 535 7.14 20.77 12.74
C GLY A 535 8.55 20.21 12.98
N ILE A 536 9.32 19.95 11.91
CA ILE A 536 10.66 19.31 11.99
C ILE A 536 11.80 20.25 11.60
N ALA A 537 11.53 21.28 10.78
CA ALA A 537 12.53 22.25 10.35
C ALA A 537 12.78 23.31 11.43
N ASN A 538 14.00 23.35 11.98
CA ASN A 538 14.44 24.33 12.97
C ASN A 538 15.61 25.22 12.48
N GLY A 539 15.85 25.25 11.16
CA GLY A 539 16.93 26.01 10.53
C GLY A 539 18.29 25.29 10.48
N LYS A 540 18.41 24.10 11.05
CA LYS A 540 19.57 23.21 10.86
C LYS A 540 19.31 22.20 9.73
N PRO A 541 20.36 21.68 9.06
CA PRO A 541 20.23 20.52 8.19
C PRO A 541 19.62 19.33 8.94
N ILE A 542 18.75 18.59 8.27
CA ILE A 542 18.11 17.39 8.82
C ILE A 542 18.94 16.16 8.47
N VAL A 543 19.07 15.25 9.42
CA VAL A 543 19.50 13.87 9.17
C VAL A 543 18.34 12.94 9.43
N THR A 544 17.94 12.15 8.43
CA THR A 544 16.96 11.08 8.63
C THR A 544 17.66 9.78 9.03
N ILE A 545 17.09 9.07 10.01
CA ILE A 545 17.58 7.77 10.48
C ILE A 545 16.41 6.80 10.65
N CYS A 546 16.65 5.52 10.39
CA CYS A 546 15.76 4.44 10.79
C CYS A 546 16.57 3.23 11.28
N GLU A 547 16.02 2.03 11.22
CA GLU A 547 16.70 0.76 11.56
C GLU A 547 17.96 0.52 10.71
N SER A 548 17.83 0.57 9.38
CA SER A 548 18.85 0.09 8.42
C SER A 548 19.08 1.03 7.20
N GLY A 549 18.47 2.22 7.21
CA GLY A 549 18.65 3.28 6.21
C GLY A 549 17.61 3.31 5.08
N ALA A 550 16.92 2.20 4.77
CA ALA A 550 15.96 2.17 3.65
C ALA A 550 14.81 3.19 3.76
N ARG A 551 14.21 3.29 4.95
CA ARG A 551 13.14 4.28 5.25
C ARG A 551 13.69 5.70 5.39
N ALA A 552 14.95 5.85 5.82
CA ALA A 552 15.64 7.13 5.92
C ALA A 552 15.92 7.76 4.55
N GLY A 553 16.33 6.96 3.55
CA GLY A 553 16.49 7.40 2.16
C GLY A 553 15.21 7.97 1.55
N ILE A 554 14.10 7.23 1.67
CA ILE A 554 12.77 7.69 1.22
C ILE A 554 12.43 9.02 1.90
N ALA A 555 12.52 9.07 3.24
CA ALA A 555 12.23 10.28 4.01
C ALA A 555 13.08 11.48 3.58
N ALA A 556 14.39 11.30 3.37
CA ALA A 556 15.26 12.38 2.92
C ALA A 556 14.84 12.92 1.55
N SER A 557 14.50 12.05 0.59
CA SER A 557 14.04 12.50 -0.74
C SER A 557 12.74 13.32 -0.68
N VAL A 558 11.79 12.95 0.20
CA VAL A 558 10.56 13.72 0.44
C VAL A 558 10.86 15.09 1.04
N LEU A 559 11.85 15.19 1.93
CA LEU A 559 12.28 16.46 2.54
C LEU A 559 13.02 17.36 1.55
N VAL A 560 13.92 16.80 0.74
CA VAL A 560 14.63 17.51 -0.33
C VAL A 560 13.63 18.04 -1.37
N ALA A 561 12.65 17.23 -1.77
CA ALA A 561 11.57 17.67 -2.65
C ALA A 561 10.67 18.77 -2.05
N ALA A 562 10.59 18.86 -0.72
CA ALA A 562 9.95 19.98 -0.02
C ALA A 562 10.87 21.21 0.19
N GLY A 563 12.10 21.19 -0.36
CA GLY A 563 13.07 22.29 -0.27
C GLY A 563 13.87 22.35 1.04
N ILE A 564 13.98 21.25 1.79
CA ILE A 564 14.74 21.17 3.04
C ILE A 564 16.09 20.47 2.81
N ASP A 565 17.19 21.03 3.31
CA ASP A 565 18.50 20.33 3.38
C ASP A 565 18.36 19.14 4.34
N ALA A 566 18.16 17.96 3.75
CA ALA A 566 17.97 16.70 4.45
C ALA A 566 18.89 15.63 3.85
N ARG A 567 19.55 14.86 4.71
CA ARG A 567 20.52 13.83 4.32
C ARG A 567 20.18 12.51 5.00
N PRO A 568 20.16 11.38 4.26
CA PRO A 568 19.89 10.09 4.87
C PRO A 568 21.15 9.50 5.48
N VAL A 569 20.98 8.79 6.60
CA VAL A 569 21.86 7.65 6.92
C VAL A 569 21.45 6.51 5.98
N LEU A 570 22.38 6.08 5.12
CA LEU A 570 22.22 4.89 4.27
C LEU A 570 23.19 3.79 4.72
N ASN A 571 22.80 2.54 4.46
CA ASN A 571 23.62 1.35 4.76
C ASN A 571 24.01 1.24 6.25
N GLY A 572 23.07 1.61 7.13
CA GLY A 572 23.16 1.54 8.58
C GLY A 572 22.03 2.32 9.24
N GLY A 573 21.92 2.24 10.57
CA GLY A 573 20.87 2.96 11.31
C GLY A 573 20.98 2.88 12.82
N ILE A 574 19.83 2.80 13.51
CA ILE A 574 19.76 2.86 14.97
C ILE A 574 20.47 1.68 15.65
N ASP A 575 20.54 0.52 14.99
CA ASP A 575 21.19 -0.69 15.53
C ASP A 575 22.73 -0.59 15.47
N ASP A 576 23.25 0.24 14.57
CA ASP A 576 24.67 0.57 14.47
C ASP A 576 25.09 1.71 15.40
N TRP A 577 24.14 2.41 16.04
CA TRP A 577 24.40 3.57 16.88
C TRP A 577 25.09 3.17 18.19
N ARG A 578 26.31 3.66 18.38
CA ARG A 578 27.16 3.36 19.55
C ARG A 578 27.08 4.40 20.67
N GLY A 579 26.28 5.44 20.49
CA GLY A 579 26.06 6.49 21.49
C GLY A 579 25.02 6.09 22.53
N GLU A 580 24.62 7.04 23.37
CA GLU A 580 23.49 6.86 24.29
C GLU A 580 22.18 6.68 23.51
N THR A 581 21.30 5.81 23.99
CA THR A 581 19.90 5.67 23.57
C THR A 581 18.97 5.83 24.77
N VAL A 582 17.73 6.24 24.52
CA VAL A 582 16.68 6.35 25.53
C VAL A 582 15.50 5.47 25.12
N GLU A 583 14.93 4.74 26.07
CA GLU A 583 13.74 3.91 25.88
C GLU A 583 12.50 4.62 26.45
N PHE A 584 11.32 4.41 25.85
CA PHE A 584 10.07 4.96 26.38
C PHE A 584 9.50 4.06 27.48
N ARG A 585 9.78 4.39 28.74
CA ARG A 585 9.12 3.73 29.88
C ARG A 585 7.70 4.23 30.06
N ARG A 586 6.72 3.38 29.74
CA ARG A 586 5.32 3.57 30.18
C ARG A 586 5.27 3.58 31.71
N CYS A 587 4.71 4.62 32.32
CA CYS A 587 4.50 4.67 33.76
C CYS A 587 3.49 3.58 34.17
N GLY A 588 3.97 2.49 34.77
CA GLY A 588 3.12 1.38 35.23
C GLY A 588 3.74 -0.01 35.09
N SER A 589 4.72 -0.21 34.20
CA SER A 589 5.46 -1.47 34.12
C SER A 589 6.47 -1.59 35.26
N SER A 590 6.02 -2.17 36.38
CA SER A 590 6.88 -2.54 37.50
C SER A 590 7.70 -3.80 37.16
N GLY A 591 9.01 -3.61 37.05
CA GLY A 591 10.03 -4.68 37.09
C GLY A 591 10.96 -4.48 38.29
#